data_AF-A0A2U1N9F4-F1
#
_entry.id   AF-A0A2U1N9F4-F1
#
_cell.length_a   1.000
_cell.length_b   1.000
_cell.length_c   1.000
_cell.angle_alpha   90.00
_cell.angle_beta   90.00
_cell.angle_gamma   90.00
#
_symmetry.space_group_name_H-M   'P 1'
#
loop_
_entity.id
_entity.type
_entity.pdbx_description
1 polymer ?
#
loop_
_entity_poly.entity_id
_entity_poly.type
_entity_poly.pdbx_seq_one_letter_code
_entity_poly.pdbx_strand_id
1 'polypeptide(L)'
;MSIGGMGYIVFAIIAVIAIPMMFPQVKWYYVILAYIFAPSLAFCNAYGAGLTDINMAYNYGKIGLFMMTTLAGKEQGVVAGMVDCGLVKSVVSVSCILMHDLKTGQLTLTSPRTMLLSQAIGTAIGCMVSP
;
A
#
# COMPACT_ATOMS: atom_id res chain seq x y z
N MET A 1 13.55 12.13 -12.78
CA MET A 1 12.79 11.38 -11.75
C MET A 1 11.40 11.13 -12.31
N SER A 2 10.97 9.87 -12.45
CA SER A 2 9.68 9.53 -13.10
C SER A 2 8.50 10.18 -12.35
N ILE A 3 7.47 10.61 -13.08
CA ILE A 3 6.24 11.25 -12.53
C ILE A 3 5.64 10.42 -11.38
N GLY A 4 5.67 9.09 -11.49
CA GLY A 4 5.20 8.19 -10.44
C GLY A 4 6.05 8.21 -9.16
N GLY A 5 7.37 8.36 -9.27
CA GLY A 5 8.26 8.45 -8.11
C GLY A 5 8.08 9.75 -7.34
N MET A 6 7.87 10.86 -8.05
CA MET A 6 7.56 12.15 -7.41
C MET A 6 6.19 12.11 -6.73
N GLY A 7 5.18 11.51 -7.36
CA GLY A 7 3.86 11.30 -6.75
C GLY A 7 3.95 10.48 -5.47
N TYR A 8 4.68 9.35 -5.49
CA TYR A 8 4.87 8.51 -4.31
C TYR A 8 5.50 9.26 -3.13
N ILE A 9 6.54 10.05 -3.39
CA ILE A 9 7.20 10.84 -2.34
C ILE A 9 6.26 11.88 -1.75
N VAL A 10 5.49 12.59 -2.58
CA VAL A 10 4.52 13.59 -2.10
C VAL A 10 3.47 12.93 -1.22
N PHE A 11 2.87 11.82 -1.65
CA PHE A 11 1.88 11.10 -0.84
C PHE A 11 2.49 10.48 0.43
N ALA A 12 3.73 10.00 0.38
CA ALA A 12 4.45 9.49 1.54
C ALA A 12 4.67 10.60 2.59
N ILE A 13 5.07 11.81 2.16
CA ILE A 13 5.22 12.97 3.06
C ILE A 13 3.88 13.31 3.72
N ILE A 14 2.80 13.37 2.94
CA ILE A 14 1.45 13.64 3.47
C ILE A 14 1.06 12.60 4.52
N ALA A 15 1.29 11.31 4.25
CA ALA A 15 0.97 10.23 5.17
C ALA A 15 1.82 10.26 6.46
N VAL A 16 3.11 10.59 6.36
CA VAL A 16 4.01 10.75 7.52
C VAL A 16 3.54 11.87 8.44
N ILE A 17 2.85 12.89 7.92
CA ILE A 17 2.28 13.99 8.72
C ILE A 17 0.88 13.62 9.23
N ALA A 18 0.01 13.09 8.36
CA ALA A 18 -1.40 12.81 8.68
C ALA A 18 -1.57 11.65 9.68
N ILE A 19 -0.80 10.57 9.55
CA ILE A 19 -0.95 9.38 10.39
C ILE A 19 -0.66 9.68 11.88
N PRO A 20 0.45 10.35 12.24
CA PRO A 20 0.70 10.73 13.64
C PRO A 20 -0.33 11.71 14.21
N MET A 21 -0.97 12.54 13.37
CA MET A 21 -2.06 13.42 13.82
C MET A 21 -3.33 12.64 14.16
N MET A 22 -3.67 11.60 13.38
CA MET A 22 -4.82 10.72 13.67
C MET A 22 -4.54 9.75 14.80
N PHE A 23 -3.32 9.21 14.87
CA PHE A 23 -2.90 8.24 15.86
C PHE A 23 -1.65 8.74 16.60
N PRO A 24 -1.81 9.52 17.70
CA PRO A 24 -0.69 10.08 18.44
C PRO A 24 0.29 9.04 19.00
N GLN A 25 -0.16 7.78 19.09
CA GLN A 25 0.64 6.65 19.55
C GLN A 25 1.61 6.12 18.49
N VAL A 26 1.46 6.52 17.22
CA VAL A 26 2.33 6.11 16.12
C VAL A 26 3.36 7.20 15.86
N LYS A 27 4.62 6.88 16.14
CA LYS A 27 5.72 7.80 15.86
C LYS A 27 6.05 7.81 14.37
N TRP A 28 6.37 8.99 13.86
CA TRP A 28 6.66 9.27 12.44
C TRP A 28 7.69 8.32 11.80
N TYR A 29 8.68 7.87 12.57
CA TYR A 29 9.72 6.97 12.06
C TYR A 29 9.20 5.57 11.67
N TYR A 30 8.13 5.08 12.31
CA TYR A 30 7.51 3.80 11.91
C TYR A 30 6.83 3.94 10.53
N VAL A 31 6.21 5.08 10.27
CA VAL A 31 5.54 5.37 8.99
C VAL A 31 6.57 5.46 7.86
N ILE A 32 7.69 6.15 8.09
CA ILE A 32 8.78 6.24 7.10
C ILE A 32 9.32 4.84 6.78
N LEU A 33 9.59 4.03 7.81
CA LEU A 33 10.11 2.68 7.62
C LEU A 33 9.16 1.84 6.75
N ALA A 34 7.86 1.92 7.02
CA ALA A 34 6.82 1.27 6.24
C ALA A 34 6.84 1.69 4.75
N TYR A 35 6.92 2.99 4.47
CA TYR A 35 6.98 3.53 3.11
C TYR A 35 8.28 3.19 2.35
N ILE A 36 9.37 2.84 3.05
CA ILE A 36 10.60 2.36 2.42
C ILE A 36 10.46 0.90 1.99
N PHE A 37 9.85 0.05 2.81
CA PHE A 37 9.70 -1.38 2.51
C PHE A 37 8.51 -1.69 1.59
N ALA A 38 7.43 -0.91 1.68
CA ALA A 38 6.20 -1.15 0.94
C ALA A 38 6.38 -1.30 -0.59
N PRO A 39 7.21 -0.51 -1.30
CA PRO A 39 7.42 -0.65 -2.75
C PRO A 39 8.05 -2.00 -3.13
N SER A 40 9.00 -2.50 -2.33
CA SER A 40 9.63 -3.79 -2.60
C SER A 40 8.62 -4.92 -2.44
N LEU A 41 7.80 -4.88 -1.38
CA LEU A 41 6.74 -5.87 -1.14
C LEU A 41 5.64 -5.80 -2.21
N ALA A 42 5.27 -4.58 -2.62
CA ALA A 42 4.31 -4.33 -3.68
C ALA A 42 4.78 -4.91 -5.02
N PHE A 43 6.05 -4.70 -5.36
CA PHE A 43 6.64 -5.28 -6.57
C PHE A 43 6.62 -6.81 -6.53
N CYS A 44 7.10 -7.41 -5.43
CA CYS A 44 7.09 -8.87 -5.28
C CYS A 44 5.68 -9.46 -5.37
N ASN A 45 4.70 -8.82 -4.74
CA ASN A 45 3.31 -9.29 -4.77
C ASN A 45 2.65 -9.10 -6.14
N ALA A 46 2.88 -7.97 -6.82
CA ALA A 46 2.38 -7.76 -8.17
C ALA A 46 2.98 -8.76 -9.16
N TYR A 47 4.29 -9.02 -9.06
CA TYR A 47 4.95 -10.04 -9.88
C TYR A 47 4.39 -11.44 -9.61
N GLY A 48 4.26 -11.81 -8.33
CA GLY A 48 3.66 -13.08 -7.91
C GLY A 48 2.23 -13.25 -8.41
N ALA A 49 1.39 -12.23 -8.23
CA ALA A 49 0.01 -12.20 -8.71
C ALA A 49 -0.06 -12.34 -10.24
N GLY A 50 0.90 -11.77 -10.98
CA GLY A 50 1.01 -11.95 -12.42
C GLY A 50 1.22 -13.41 -12.84
N LEU A 51 1.96 -14.20 -12.05
CA LEU A 51 2.29 -15.60 -12.34
C LEU A 51 1.25 -16.59 -11.79
N THR A 52 0.69 -16.33 -10.62
CA THR A 52 -0.13 -17.31 -9.87
C THR A 52 -1.57 -16.87 -9.67
N ASP A 53 -1.94 -15.65 -10.05
CA ASP A 53 -3.27 -15.04 -9.77
C ASP A 53 -3.61 -14.93 -8.27
N ILE A 54 -2.61 -15.10 -7.39
CA ILE A 54 -2.79 -15.08 -5.93
C ILE A 54 -2.34 -13.74 -5.36
N ASN A 55 -3.22 -13.09 -4.59
CA ASN A 55 -2.89 -11.90 -3.79
C ASN A 55 -2.46 -12.30 -2.36
N MET A 56 -1.20 -12.06 -2.00
CA MET A 56 -0.68 -12.31 -0.65
C MET A 56 -0.60 -11.06 0.24
N ALA A 57 -1.23 -9.95 -0.15
CA ALA A 57 -1.19 -8.69 0.61
C ALA A 57 -1.54 -8.85 2.10
N TYR A 58 -2.50 -9.72 2.43
CA TYR A 58 -2.88 -9.99 3.82
C TYR A 58 -1.77 -10.71 4.61
N ASN A 59 -1.04 -11.63 3.96
CA ASN A 59 0.07 -12.34 4.60
C ASN A 59 1.26 -11.40 4.83
N TYR A 60 1.60 -10.58 3.84
CA TYR A 60 2.64 -9.55 4.00
C TYR A 60 2.27 -8.54 5.07
N GLY A 61 1.03 -8.07 5.10
CA GLY A 61 0.52 -7.18 6.14
C GLY A 61 0.61 -7.80 7.54
N LYS A 62 0.28 -9.09 7.69
CA LYS A 62 0.40 -9.80 8.98
C LYS A 62 1.85 -9.94 9.44
N ILE A 63 2.78 -10.23 8.54
CA ILE A 63 4.22 -10.30 8.86
C ILE A 63 4.74 -8.92 9.28
N GLY A 64 4.38 -7.88 8.52
CA GLY A 64 4.70 -6.48 8.85
C GLY A 64 4.15 -6.07 10.21
N LEU A 65 2.89 -6.41 10.49
CA LEU A 65 2.23 -6.18 11.77
C LEU A 65 3.04 -6.74 12.93
N PHE A 66 3.44 -8.02 12.86
CA PHE A 66 4.20 -8.64 13.94
C PHE A 66 5.56 -7.96 14.10
N MET A 67 6.30 -7.77 13.01
CA MET A 67 7.62 -7.15 13.04
C MET A 67 7.58 -5.74 13.66
N MET A 68 6.65 -4.91 13.23
CA MET A 68 6.51 -3.52 13.68
C MET A 68 5.93 -3.42 15.09
N THR A 69 5.00 -4.30 15.48
CA THR A 69 4.50 -4.40 16.86
C THR A 69 5.64 -4.73 17.82
N THR A 70 6.52 -5.66 17.43
CA THR A 70 7.65 -6.09 18.27
C THR A 70 8.68 -4.96 18.40
N LEU A 71 8.92 -4.20 17.33
CA LEU A 71 9.83 -3.05 17.31
C LEU A 71 9.29 -1.83 18.09
N ALA A 72 7.97 -1.73 18.27
CA ALA A 72 7.30 -0.62 18.94
C ALA A 72 7.09 -0.80 20.46
N GLY A 73 7.22 -2.02 20.99
CA GLY A 73 7.19 -2.28 22.42
C GLY A 73 5.78 -2.30 23.05
N LYS A 74 5.72 -2.54 24.37
CA LYS A 74 4.49 -2.99 25.06
C LYS A 74 3.32 -1.99 25.12
N GLU A 75 3.56 -0.68 25.16
CA GLU A 75 2.46 0.27 25.44
C GLU A 75 1.77 0.80 24.18
N GLN A 76 2.48 0.91 23.05
CA GLN A 76 1.96 1.50 21.81
C GLN A 76 2.11 0.56 20.60
N GLY A 77 2.69 -0.62 20.79
CA GLY A 77 3.04 -1.52 19.69
C GLY A 77 1.85 -2.06 18.92
N VAL A 78 0.70 -2.28 19.57
CA VAL A 78 -0.50 -2.78 18.88
C VAL A 78 -1.02 -1.74 17.89
N VAL A 79 -1.14 -0.47 18.31
CA VAL A 79 -1.64 0.60 17.44
C VAL A 79 -0.67 0.86 16.30
N ALA A 80 0.64 0.95 16.60
CA ALA A 80 1.67 1.09 15.58
C ALA A 80 1.68 -0.06 14.57
N GLY A 81 1.56 -1.30 15.03
CA GLY A 81 1.52 -2.49 14.19
C GLY A 81 0.25 -2.58 13.33
N MET A 82 -0.91 -2.17 13.85
CA MET A 82 -2.15 -2.14 13.06
C MET A 82 -2.11 -1.08 11.96
N VAL A 83 -1.59 0.12 12.28
CA VAL A 83 -1.44 1.19 11.31
C VAL A 83 -0.45 0.80 10.21
N ASP A 84 0.70 0.23 10.58
CA ASP A 84 1.68 -0.30 9.64
C ASP A 84 1.10 -1.41 8.76
N CYS A 85 0.41 -2.37 9.36
CA CYS A 85 -0.27 -3.45 8.65
C CYS A 85 -1.26 -2.91 7.61
N GLY A 86 -2.09 -1.94 8.00
CA GLY A 86 -3.04 -1.28 7.12
C GLY A 86 -2.34 -0.61 5.94
N LEU A 87 -1.24 0.10 6.21
CA LEU A 87 -0.44 0.77 5.19
C LEU A 87 0.16 -0.24 4.20
N VAL A 88 0.91 -1.21 4.69
CA VAL A 88 1.59 -2.23 3.88
C VAL A 88 0.58 -3.04 3.08
N LYS A 89 -0.49 -3.54 3.73
CA LYS A 89 -1.56 -4.28 3.06
C LYS A 89 -2.17 -3.45 1.93
N SER A 90 -2.45 -2.17 2.16
CA SER A 90 -3.09 -1.31 1.15
C SER A 90 -2.19 -1.13 -0.07
N VAL A 91 -0.91 -0.75 0.12
CA VAL A 91 0.03 -0.55 -0.99
C VAL A 91 0.25 -1.85 -1.79
N VAL A 92 0.43 -2.96 -1.07
CA VAL A 92 0.67 -4.29 -1.66
C VAL A 92 -0.58 -4.82 -2.39
N SER A 93 -1.77 -4.57 -1.85
CA SER A 93 -3.04 -4.97 -2.47
C SER A 93 -3.35 -4.17 -3.72
N VAL A 94 -3.18 -2.84 -3.69
CA VAL A 94 -3.41 -1.98 -4.87
C VAL A 94 -2.50 -2.39 -6.03
N SER A 95 -1.26 -2.73 -5.72
CA SER A 95 -0.29 -3.18 -6.75
C SER A 95 -0.68 -4.51 -7.40
N CYS A 96 -1.23 -5.45 -6.62
CA CYS A 96 -1.76 -6.70 -7.15
C CYS A 96 -3.04 -6.49 -7.97
N ILE A 97 -3.96 -5.64 -7.50
CA ILE A 97 -5.18 -5.30 -8.26
C ILE A 97 -4.80 -4.65 -9.58
N LEU A 98 -3.83 -3.73 -9.59
CA LEU A 98 -3.33 -3.13 -10.83
C LEU A 98 -2.77 -4.20 -11.79
N MET A 99 -2.05 -5.21 -11.29
CA MET A 99 -1.57 -6.30 -12.14
C MET A 99 -2.72 -7.14 -12.72
N HIS A 100 -3.75 -7.42 -11.92
CA HIS A 100 -4.95 -8.13 -12.38
C HIS A 100 -5.72 -7.33 -13.43
N ASP A 101 -5.84 -6.02 -13.22
CA ASP A 101 -6.42 -5.10 -14.19
C ASP A 101 -5.61 -5.16 -15.50
N LEU A 102 -4.29 -4.99 -15.45
CA LEU A 102 -3.44 -5.07 -16.64
C LEU A 102 -3.59 -6.40 -17.40
N LYS A 103 -3.66 -7.53 -16.69
CA LYS A 103 -3.92 -8.86 -17.29
C LYS A 103 -5.29 -8.90 -17.98
N THR A 104 -6.31 -8.38 -17.33
CA THR A 104 -7.67 -8.24 -17.89
C THR A 104 -7.69 -7.31 -19.11
N GLY A 105 -6.90 -6.23 -19.07
CA GLY A 105 -6.74 -5.28 -20.18
C GLY A 105 -6.11 -5.94 -21.39
N GLN A 106 -5.09 -6.76 -21.18
CA GLN A 106 -4.49 -7.55 -22.26
C GLN A 106 -5.49 -8.53 -22.88
N LEU A 107 -6.30 -9.23 -22.06
CA LEU A 107 -7.32 -10.15 -22.55
C LEU A 107 -8.46 -9.46 -23.31
N THR A 108 -8.82 -8.24 -22.90
CA THR A 108 -9.90 -7.45 -23.53
C THR A 108 -9.41 -6.52 -24.64
N LEU A 109 -8.11 -6.57 -24.98
CA LEU A 109 -7.45 -5.64 -25.91
C LEU A 109 -7.63 -4.15 -25.53
N THR A 110 -7.88 -3.88 -24.26
CA THR A 110 -8.05 -2.53 -23.71
C THR A 110 -6.68 -1.89 -23.45
N SER A 111 -6.56 -0.58 -23.68
CA SER A 111 -5.32 0.14 -23.40
C SER A 111 -4.96 0.11 -21.90
N PRO A 112 -3.72 -0.28 -21.53
CA PRO A 112 -3.28 -0.32 -20.13
C PRO A 112 -3.29 1.05 -19.44
N ARG A 113 -3.17 2.14 -20.22
CA ARG A 113 -3.26 3.51 -19.68
C ARG A 113 -4.66 3.84 -19.21
N THR A 114 -5.68 3.40 -19.94
CA THR A 114 -7.09 3.63 -19.58
C THR A 114 -7.45 2.86 -18.31
N MET A 115 -6.93 1.65 -18.14
CA MET A 115 -7.14 0.87 -16.92
C MET A 115 -6.49 1.54 -15.71
N LEU A 116 -5.24 1.99 -15.82
CA LEU A 116 -4.59 2.72 -14.73
C LEU A 116 -5.35 4.00 -14.37
N LEU A 117 -5.86 4.73 -15.36
CA LEU A 117 -6.68 5.92 -15.12
C LEU A 117 -8.00 5.56 -14.42
N SER A 118 -8.67 4.48 -14.83
CA SER A 118 -9.90 4.03 -14.20
C SER A 118 -9.68 3.61 -12.74
N GLN A 119 -8.56 2.95 -12.45
CA GLN A 119 -8.19 2.56 -11.09
C GLN A 119 -7.90 3.79 -10.22
N ALA A 120 -7.21 4.80 -10.77
CA ALA A 120 -6.95 6.05 -10.07
C ALA A 120 -8.26 6.80 -9.74
N ILE A 121 -9.20 6.88 -10.68
CA ILE A 121 -10.52 7.49 -10.46
C ILE A 121 -11.31 6.69 -9.42
N GLY A 122 -11.35 5.36 -9.56
CA GLY A 122 -12.04 4.48 -8.61
C GLY A 122 -11.47 4.60 -7.20
N THR A 123 -10.15 4.72 -7.07
CA THR A 123 -9.47 4.93 -5.78
C THR A 123 -9.85 6.29 -5.19
N ALA A 124 -9.87 7.36 -6.00
CA ALA A 124 -10.25 8.69 -5.53
C ALA A 124 -11.71 8.75 -5.05
N ILE A 125 -12.64 8.12 -5.79
CA ILE A 125 -14.04 8.00 -5.36
C ILE A 125 -14.12 7.16 -4.08
N GLY A 126 -13.39 6.04 -4.02
CA GLY A 126 -13.31 5.19 -2.83
C GLY A 126 -12.85 5.97 -1.59
N CYS A 127 -11.84 6.83 -1.73
CA CYS A 127 -11.37 7.68 -0.62
C CYS A 127 -12.41 8.70 -0.15
N MET A 128 -13.35 9.12 -1.01
CA MET A 128 -14.42 10.08 -0.65
C MET A 128 -15.67 9.40 -0.08
N VAL A 129 -15.95 8.18 -0.52
CA VAL A 129 -17.18 7.43 -0.16
C VAL A 129 -16.96 6.48 1.01
N SER A 130 -15.74 5.98 1.23
CA SER A 130 -15.45 5.11 2.37
C SER A 130 -15.57 5.88 3.69
N PRO A 131 -16.34 5.35 4.67
CA PRO A 131 -16.45 5.91 6.02
C PRO A 131 -15.17 5.72 6.85
#